data_AF-A0A150T8G3-F1
#
_entry.id   AF-A0A150T8G3-F1
#
_cell.length_a   1.000
_cell.length_b   1.000
_cell.length_c   1.000
_cell.angle_alpha   90.00
_cell.angle_beta   90.00
_cell.angle_gamma   90.00
#
_symmetry.space_group_name_H-M   'P 1'
#
loop_
_entity.id
_entity.type
_entity.pdbx_description
1 polymer ?
#
loop_
_entity_poly.entity_id
_entity_poly.type
_entity_poly.pdbx_seq_one_letter_code
_entity_poly.pdbx_strand_id
1 'polypeptide(L)'
;MCGRIAAMVDGDLFDRAPRALKDGEVLELGRRRVRWLDAPHLPHGWECGYLFEESTATLLCGDLFTQPGADHPALTRDDILEPSEAMRRAMDYYAHGPDAPRLLEKLAATSPRLLRRSPAPSTRRSRATTSSSRARPCASRPRTRRRCVDVVELVRVA
;
A
#
# COMPACT_ATOMS: atom_id res chain seq x y z
N MET A 1 -5.32 -16.57 -4.43
CA MET A 1 -6.21 -15.73 -5.27
C MET A 1 -5.38 -14.58 -5.78
N CYS A 2 -5.58 -14.17 -7.03
CA CYS A 2 -4.78 -13.14 -7.69
C CYS A 2 -5.57 -12.57 -8.88
N GLY A 3 -5.03 -11.54 -9.53
CA GLY A 3 -5.55 -11.05 -10.80
C GLY A 3 -5.40 -12.06 -11.93
N ARG A 4 -6.12 -11.85 -13.03
CA ARG A 4 -6.04 -12.72 -14.22
C ARG A 4 -4.66 -12.74 -14.84
N ILE A 5 -3.95 -11.61 -14.84
CA ILE A 5 -2.59 -11.51 -15.38
C ILE A 5 -1.65 -12.38 -14.53
N ALA A 6 -1.67 -12.23 -13.19
CA ALA A 6 -0.86 -13.05 -12.28
C ALA A 6 -1.12 -14.56 -12.47
N ALA A 7 -2.39 -14.96 -12.62
CA ALA A 7 -2.72 -16.37 -12.85
C ALA A 7 -2.18 -16.91 -14.18
N MET A 8 -1.98 -16.04 -15.17
CA MET A 8 -1.45 -16.38 -16.49
C MET A 8 0.08 -16.40 -16.50
N VAL A 9 0.74 -15.45 -15.83
CA VAL A 9 2.21 -15.28 -15.90
C VAL A 9 2.96 -16.02 -14.78
N ASP A 10 2.36 -16.15 -13.60
CA ASP A 10 2.96 -16.78 -12.40
C ASP A 10 2.18 -18.03 -11.94
N GLY A 11 1.30 -18.56 -12.78
CA GLY A 11 0.35 -19.61 -12.40
C GLY A 11 1.01 -20.90 -11.89
N ASP A 12 2.23 -21.19 -12.35
CA ASP A 12 3.06 -22.34 -11.98
C ASP A 12 3.86 -22.12 -10.68
N LEU A 13 3.99 -20.88 -10.20
CA LEU A 13 4.69 -20.55 -8.95
C LEU A 13 3.85 -20.81 -7.70
N PHE A 14 2.55 -21.08 -7.84
CA PHE A 14 1.66 -21.30 -6.71
C PHE A 14 1.55 -22.79 -6.34
N ASP A 15 1.66 -23.11 -5.05
CA ASP A 15 1.43 -24.48 -4.52
C ASP A 15 0.04 -25.06 -4.88
N ARG A 16 -0.92 -24.19 -5.18
CA ARG A 16 -2.29 -24.52 -5.57
C ARG A 16 -2.74 -23.63 -6.72
N ALA A 17 -3.54 -24.20 -7.62
CA ALA A 17 -4.10 -23.47 -8.75
C ALA A 17 -4.73 -22.14 -8.28
N PRO A 18 -4.28 -20.99 -8.81
CA PRO A 18 -4.73 -19.70 -8.32
C PRO A 18 -6.19 -19.44 -8.73
N ARG A 19 -6.99 -18.92 -7.79
CA ARG A 19 -8.27 -18.31 -8.14
C ARG A 19 -8.02 -16.95 -8.80
N ALA A 20 -8.19 -16.90 -10.11
CA ALA A 20 -8.08 -15.68 -10.92
C ALA A 20 -9.35 -14.83 -10.79
N LEU A 21 -9.21 -13.60 -10.29
CA LEU A 21 -10.28 -12.63 -10.10
C LEU A 21 -10.27 -11.60 -11.24
N LYS A 22 -11.44 -11.21 -11.74
CA LYS A 22 -11.60 -10.09 -12.69
C LYS A 22 -11.52 -8.75 -11.96
N ASP A 23 -11.16 -7.67 -12.67
CA ASP A 23 -11.32 -6.30 -12.15
C ASP A 23 -12.74 -6.07 -11.64
N GLY A 24 -12.86 -5.58 -10.40
CA GLY A 24 -14.13 -5.35 -9.72
C GLY A 24 -14.84 -6.59 -9.19
N GLU A 25 -14.30 -7.80 -9.41
CA GLU A 25 -14.90 -9.03 -8.87
C GLU A 25 -14.89 -9.00 -7.34
N VAL A 26 -16.03 -9.35 -6.75
CA VAL A 26 -16.19 -9.44 -5.30
C VAL A 26 -16.13 -10.89 -4.86
N LEU A 27 -15.30 -11.15 -3.85
CA LEU A 27 -15.14 -12.43 -3.20
C LEU A 27 -15.67 -12.37 -1.76
N GLU A 28 -16.59 -13.28 -1.45
CA GLU A 28 -17.09 -13.52 -0.10
C GLU A 28 -16.08 -14.37 0.70
N LEU A 29 -15.64 -13.87 1.85
CA LEU A 29 -14.73 -14.54 2.79
C LEU A 29 -15.44 -14.85 4.12
N GLY A 30 -16.72 -15.23 4.05
CA GLY A 30 -17.58 -15.43 5.21
C GLY A 30 -18.30 -14.14 5.60
N ARG A 31 -17.88 -13.50 6.70
CA ARG A 31 -18.50 -12.23 7.17
C ARG A 31 -17.95 -10.98 6.47
N ARG A 32 -16.97 -11.16 5.59
CA ARG A 32 -16.22 -10.08 4.93
C ARG A 32 -16.31 -10.24 3.43
N ARG A 33 -16.26 -9.11 2.73
CA ARG A 33 -16.32 -9.01 1.28
C ARG A 33 -15.10 -8.26 0.80
N VAL A 34 -14.36 -8.87 -0.13
CA VAL A 34 -13.20 -8.22 -0.73
C VAL A 34 -13.40 -8.06 -2.22
N ARG A 35 -13.17 -6.86 -2.72
CA ARG A 35 -13.20 -6.54 -4.15
C ARG A 35 -11.79 -6.51 -4.70
N TRP A 36 -11.55 -7.20 -5.81
CA TRP A 36 -10.30 -7.11 -6.55
C TRP A 36 -10.29 -5.89 -7.45
N LEU A 37 -9.16 -5.19 -7.53
CA LEU A 37 -8.96 -4.01 -8.35
C LEU A 37 -7.66 -4.19 -9.15
N ASP A 38 -7.78 -4.40 -10.46
CA ASP A 38 -6.61 -4.52 -11.34
C ASP A 38 -5.84 -3.19 -11.36
N ALA A 39 -4.53 -3.23 -11.18
CA ALA A 39 -3.69 -2.05 -11.21
C ALA A 39 -2.36 -2.38 -11.91
N PRO A 40 -2.40 -2.77 -13.19
CA PRO A 40 -1.21 -3.16 -13.92
C PRO A 40 -0.22 -1.99 -13.90
N HIS A 41 1.04 -2.30 -13.64
CA HIS A 41 2.15 -1.34 -13.54
C HIS A 41 2.01 -0.31 -12.41
N LEU A 42 1.26 -0.61 -11.34
CA LEU A 42 1.10 0.31 -10.22
C LEU A 42 1.22 -0.43 -8.86
N PRO A 43 2.27 -0.18 -8.05
CA PRO A 43 3.44 0.62 -8.39
C PRO A 43 4.37 -0.08 -9.39
N HIS A 44 4.34 -1.40 -9.54
CA HIS A 44 5.21 -2.15 -10.47
C HIS A 44 4.54 -3.44 -10.95
N GLY A 45 5.20 -4.22 -11.81
CA GLY A 45 4.68 -5.51 -12.28
C GLY A 45 3.53 -5.38 -13.28
N TRP A 46 3.37 -6.36 -14.17
CA TRP A 46 2.22 -6.38 -15.11
C TRP A 46 0.93 -6.79 -14.41
N GLU A 47 1.08 -7.58 -13.36
CA GLU A 47 0.06 -8.34 -12.67
C GLU A 47 -0.48 -7.67 -11.41
N CYS A 48 0.02 -6.48 -11.08
CA CYS A 48 -0.36 -5.76 -9.87
C CYS A 48 -1.86 -5.53 -9.76
N GLY A 49 -2.33 -5.61 -8.52
CA GLY A 49 -3.71 -5.35 -8.16
C GLY A 49 -3.89 -5.29 -6.66
N TYR A 50 -5.02 -4.73 -6.25
CA TYR A 50 -5.31 -4.41 -4.85
C TYR A 50 -6.62 -5.04 -4.41
N LEU A 51 -6.71 -5.28 -3.10
CA LEU A 51 -7.94 -5.72 -2.46
C LEU A 51 -8.54 -4.56 -1.68
N PHE A 52 -9.84 -4.36 -1.86
CA PHE A 52 -10.65 -3.46 -1.05
C PHE A 52 -11.63 -4.27 -0.21
N GLU A 53 -11.52 -4.22 1.11
CA GLU A 53 -12.47 -4.84 2.02
C GLU A 53 -13.64 -3.89 2.28
N GLU A 54 -14.83 -4.27 1.79
CA GLU A 54 -15.99 -3.38 1.70
C GLU A 54 -16.59 -3.05 3.06
N SER A 55 -16.54 -3.97 4.03
CA SER A 55 -17.22 -3.81 5.33
C SER A 55 -16.57 -2.73 6.19
N THR A 56 -15.24 -2.62 6.13
CA THR A 56 -14.44 -1.64 6.88
C THR A 56 -13.97 -0.49 6.01
N ALA A 57 -14.26 -0.54 4.70
CA ALA A 57 -13.72 0.37 3.70
C ALA A 57 -12.18 0.45 3.79
N THR A 58 -11.53 -0.71 3.82
CA THR A 58 -10.07 -0.82 3.93
C THR A 58 -9.46 -1.15 2.58
N LEU A 59 -8.59 -0.28 2.07
CA LEU A 59 -7.74 -0.60 0.92
C LEU A 59 -6.46 -1.28 1.42
N LEU A 60 -6.17 -2.47 0.92
CA LEU A 60 -4.91 -3.17 1.14
C LEU A 60 -3.93 -2.70 0.07
N CYS A 61 -3.05 -1.78 0.44
CA CYS A 61 -2.28 -0.96 -0.49
C CYS A 61 -1.02 -1.63 -1.05
N GLY A 62 -0.74 -2.89 -0.69
CA GLY A 62 0.48 -3.56 -1.11
C GLY A 62 1.70 -2.65 -0.94
N ASP A 63 2.42 -2.45 -2.04
CA ASP A 63 3.64 -1.63 -2.07
C ASP A 63 3.40 -0.15 -2.40
N LEU A 64 2.16 0.29 -2.66
CA LEU A 64 1.80 1.66 -3.05
C LEU A 64 2.16 2.74 -2.03
N PHE A 65 2.30 2.36 -0.75
CA PHE A 65 2.68 3.27 0.33
C PHE A 65 3.82 2.69 1.17
N THR A 66 4.76 2.03 0.52
CA THR A 66 5.91 1.44 1.20
C THR A 66 6.73 2.53 1.87
N GLN A 67 7.07 2.32 3.13
CA GLN A 67 7.90 3.23 3.91
C GLN A 67 9.18 2.51 4.37
N PRO A 68 10.26 3.26 4.59
CA PRO A 68 11.51 2.67 5.06
C PRO A 68 11.41 2.33 6.55
N GLY A 69 11.98 1.20 6.92
CA GLY A 69 12.06 0.74 8.31
C GLY A 69 10.97 -0.27 8.70
N ALA A 70 11.23 -1.00 9.78
CA ALA A 70 10.31 -2.03 10.29
C ALA A 70 9.44 -1.52 11.47
N ASP A 71 9.89 -0.47 12.14
CA ASP A 71 9.27 0.05 13.36
C ASP A 71 8.27 1.15 13.03
N HIS A 72 7.09 0.75 12.59
CA HIS A 72 5.95 1.64 12.39
C HIS A 72 4.81 1.30 13.35
N PRO A 73 4.05 2.29 13.85
CA PRO A 73 2.86 2.01 14.65
C PRO A 73 1.83 1.23 13.81
N ALA A 74 1.18 0.26 14.44
CA ALA A 74 0.16 -0.57 13.78
C ALA A 74 -1.03 0.25 13.23
N LEU A 75 -1.32 1.38 13.86
CA LEU A 75 -2.32 2.35 13.41
C LEU A 75 -1.74 3.76 13.57
N THR A 76 -1.86 4.58 12.54
CA THR A 76 -1.46 5.99 12.57
C THR A 76 -2.48 6.87 11.88
N ARG A 77 -2.54 8.13 12.31
CA ARG A 77 -3.23 9.24 11.64
C ARG A 77 -2.24 10.29 11.13
N ASP A 78 -0.95 10.09 11.38
CA ASP A 78 0.11 10.92 10.84
C ASP A 78 0.23 10.72 9.33
N ASP A 79 0.92 11.65 8.67
CA ASP A 79 1.14 11.55 7.24
C ASP A 79 1.92 10.29 6.89
N ILE A 80 1.44 9.61 5.85
CA ILE A 80 2.08 8.42 5.28
C ILE A 80 2.66 8.68 3.90
N LEU A 81 2.28 9.79 3.25
CA LEU A 81 2.67 10.11 1.88
C LEU A 81 4.11 10.63 1.83
N GLU A 82 4.48 11.60 2.66
CA GLU A 82 5.83 12.17 2.65
C GLU A 82 6.92 11.09 2.87
N PRO A 83 6.84 10.19 3.87
CA PRO A 83 7.87 9.16 4.05
C PRO A 83 7.90 8.13 2.91
N SER A 84 6.74 7.82 2.32
CA SER A 84 6.64 6.90 1.18
C SER A 84 7.27 7.51 -0.08
N GLU A 85 7.01 8.78 -0.34
CA GLU A 85 7.56 9.54 -1.46
C GLU A 85 9.08 9.74 -1.33
N ALA A 86 9.57 9.99 -0.13
CA ALA A 86 11.00 10.07 0.13
C ALA A 86 11.73 8.75 -0.23
N MET A 87 11.13 7.61 0.12
CA MET A 87 11.67 6.30 -0.26
C MET A 87 11.56 6.06 -1.77
N ARG A 88 10.42 6.38 -2.38
CA ARG A 88 10.21 6.25 -3.83
C ARG A 88 11.28 7.00 -4.61
N ARG A 89 11.58 8.25 -4.23
CA ARG A 89 12.64 9.05 -4.87
C ARG A 89 14.04 8.44 -4.71
N ALA A 90 14.29 7.71 -3.63
CA ALA A 90 15.59 7.09 -3.37
C ALA A 90 15.78 5.74 -4.08
N MET A 91 14.70 5.00 -4.36
CA MET A 91 14.75 3.61 -4.86
C MET A 91 14.01 3.37 -6.18
N ASP A 92 13.44 4.42 -6.78
CA ASP A 92 12.63 4.46 -8.00
C ASP A 92 12.00 3.12 -8.43
N TYR A 93 11.20 2.56 -7.51
CA TYR A 93 10.59 1.24 -7.68
C TYR A 93 9.24 1.30 -8.41
N TYR A 94 8.81 2.50 -8.82
CA TYR A 94 7.57 2.70 -9.55
C TYR A 94 7.79 2.51 -11.05
N ALA A 95 6.82 1.89 -11.70
CA ALA A 95 6.66 1.94 -13.13
C ALA A 95 6.05 3.29 -13.52
N HIS A 96 6.70 3.96 -14.48
CA HIS A 96 6.29 5.28 -14.96
C HIS A 96 5.31 5.18 -16.13
N GLY A 97 4.25 4.40 -15.95
CA GLY A 97 3.23 4.14 -16.98
C GLY A 97 2.21 5.28 -17.11
N PRO A 98 1.69 5.55 -18.33
CA PRO A 98 0.74 6.65 -18.56
C PRO A 98 -0.63 6.42 -17.90
N ASP A 99 -0.96 5.17 -17.55
CA ASP A 99 -2.21 4.79 -16.89
C ASP A 99 -2.20 5.04 -15.38
N ALA A 100 -1.05 5.35 -14.77
CA ALA A 100 -0.94 5.46 -13.31
C ALA A 100 -1.96 6.44 -12.70
N PRO A 101 -2.19 7.67 -13.24
CA PRO A 101 -3.20 8.57 -12.71
C PRO A 101 -4.61 7.98 -12.71
N ARG A 102 -5.02 7.36 -13.82
CA ARG A 102 -6.34 6.72 -13.98
C ARG A 102 -6.53 5.56 -12.99
N LEU A 103 -5.48 4.77 -12.77
CA LEU A 103 -5.52 3.66 -11.81
C LEU A 103 -5.60 4.17 -10.37
N LEU A 104 -4.85 5.22 -10.03
CA LEU A 104 -4.92 5.86 -8.71
C LEU A 104 -6.31 6.46 -8.44
N GLU A 105 -6.92 7.11 -9.44
CA GLU A 105 -8.31 7.59 -9.37
C GLU A 105 -9.29 6.44 -9.14
N LYS A 106 -9.11 5.30 -9.81
CA LYS A 106 -9.92 4.10 -9.60
C LYS A 106 -9.83 3.60 -8.15
N LEU A 107 -8.63 3.58 -7.56
CA LEU A 107 -8.44 3.22 -6.16
C LEU A 107 -9.09 4.24 -5.23
N ALA A 108 -8.92 5.53 -5.50
CA ALA A 108 -9.51 6.62 -4.73
C ALA A 108 -11.05 6.59 -4.74
N ALA A 109 -11.65 6.21 -5.87
CA ALA A 109 -13.10 6.09 -6.02
C ALA A 109 -13.74 5.08 -5.07
N THR A 110 -12.97 4.14 -4.51
CA THR A 110 -13.47 3.23 -3.45
C THR A 110 -13.71 3.93 -2.10
N SER A 111 -13.28 5.19 -1.96
CA SER A 111 -13.42 6.01 -0.76
C SER A 111 -12.97 5.27 0.52
N PRO A 112 -11.73 4.75 0.57
CA PRO A 112 -11.27 3.98 1.71
C PRO A 112 -11.19 4.85 2.97
N ARG A 113 -11.66 4.30 4.09
CA ARG A 113 -11.53 4.91 5.42
C ARG A 113 -10.22 4.50 6.10
N LEU A 114 -9.62 3.40 5.65
CA LEU A 114 -8.37 2.87 6.16
C LEU A 114 -7.48 2.42 4.99
N LEU A 115 -6.19 2.76 5.08
CA LEU A 115 -5.15 2.31 4.17
C LEU A 115 -4.24 1.34 4.94
N ARG A 116 -4.21 0.08 4.52
CA ARG A 116 -3.35 -0.94 5.11
C ARG A 116 -2.11 -1.14 4.23
N ARG A 117 -0.97 -0.70 4.75
CA ARG A 117 0.34 -0.79 4.09
C ARG A 117 0.96 -2.17 4.32
N SER A 118 1.78 -2.64 3.37
CA SER A 118 2.68 -3.77 3.63
C SER A 118 3.76 -3.34 4.64
N PRO A 119 4.09 -4.17 5.65
CA PRO A 119 5.28 -3.94 6.45
C PRO A 119 6.52 -4.12 5.56
N ALA A 120 7.52 -3.26 5.69
CA ALA A 120 8.79 -3.44 4.99
C ALA A 120 9.45 -4.77 5.40
N PRO A 121 10.24 -5.40 4.52
CA PRO A 121 10.95 -6.63 4.87
C PRO A 121 11.89 -6.39 6.06
N SER A 122 11.67 -7.08 7.18
CA SER A 122 12.54 -7.00 8.34
C SER A 122 13.79 -7.86 8.11
N THR A 123 14.95 -7.24 7.91
CA THR A 123 16.22 -7.91 8.21
C THR A 123 16.49 -7.77 9.70
N ARG A 124 16.40 -8.88 10.44
CA ARG A 124 16.85 -8.92 11.83
C ARG A 124 18.36 -8.73 11.84
N ARG A 125 18.85 -7.50 11.96
CA ARG A 125 20.26 -7.26 12.28
C ARG A 125 20.52 -7.88 13.65
N SER A 126 21.37 -8.90 13.70
CA SER A 126 22.03 -9.33 14.94
C SER A 126 22.62 -8.08 15.60
N ARG A 127 22.26 -7.83 16.86
CA ARG A 127 22.74 -6.67 17.61
C ARG A 127 24.26 -6.74 17.73
N ALA A 128 24.98 -5.97 16.92
CA ALA A 128 26.29 -5.48 17.30
C ALA A 128 26.07 -4.17 18.07
N THR A 129 26.36 -4.21 19.36
CA THR A 129 26.27 -3.10 20.31
C THR A 129 27.18 -1.95 19.85
N THR A 130 26.60 -0.79 19.56
CA THR A 130 27.35 0.48 19.67
C THR A 130 26.44 1.57 20.21
N SER A 131 26.92 2.15 21.30
CA SER A 131 26.28 3.13 22.16
C SER A 131 26.23 4.56 21.60
N SER A 132 25.24 5.31 22.09
CA SER A 132 25.22 6.78 22.31
C SER A 132 24.88 7.70 21.13
N SER A 133 23.73 8.39 21.21
CA SER A 133 23.72 9.78 21.72
C SER A 133 22.28 10.33 21.90
N ARG A 134 22.18 11.33 22.79
CA ARG A 134 20.99 11.97 23.39
C ARG A 134 19.91 12.44 22.40
N ALA A 135 18.66 12.05 22.64
CA ALA A 135 17.48 12.75 22.15
C ALA A 135 17.16 13.98 23.02
N ARG A 136 16.94 15.14 22.40
CA ARG A 136 16.32 16.33 23.03
C ARG A 136 14.79 16.27 22.81
N PRO A 137 13.95 16.66 23.78
CA PRO A 137 12.51 16.69 23.59
C PRO A 137 12.07 17.88 22.73
N CYS A 138 11.23 17.62 21.72
CA CYS A 138 10.61 18.61 20.86
C CYS A 138 9.38 19.23 21.58
N ALA A 139 9.30 20.56 21.59
CA ALA A 139 8.21 21.33 22.19
C ALA A 139 6.91 21.19 21.38
N SER A 140 5.80 20.99 22.09
CA SER A 140 4.45 20.84 21.55
C SER A 140 3.90 22.16 20.97
N ARG A 141 3.42 22.12 19.72
CA ARG A 141 2.50 23.11 19.14
C ARG A 141 1.15 22.46 18.83
N PRO A 142 0.02 23.20 18.92
CA PRO A 142 -1.30 22.62 18.87
C PRO A 142 -1.65 22.22 17.44
N ARG A 143 -1.94 20.93 17.20
CA ARG A 143 -2.35 20.42 15.89
C ARG A 143 -3.87 20.48 15.77
N THR A 144 -4.33 21.40 14.94
CA THR A 144 -5.66 21.42 14.33
C THR A 144 -5.98 20.06 13.70
N ARG A 145 -7.26 19.65 13.75
CA ARG A 145 -7.77 18.38 13.22
C ARG A 145 -7.41 18.25 11.74
N ARG A 146 -6.33 17.54 11.41
CA ARG A 146 -6.01 17.15 10.03
C ARG A 146 -6.93 15.99 9.62
N ARG A 147 -7.56 16.13 8.45
CA ARG A 147 -8.45 15.14 7.84
C ARG A 147 -7.65 13.85 7.56
N CYS A 148 -8.34 12.71 7.57
CA CYS A 148 -7.75 11.46 7.07
C CYS A 148 -7.18 11.72 5.67
N VAL A 149 -6.02 11.11 5.38
CA VAL A 149 -5.36 11.15 4.08
C VAL A 149 -6.39 10.87 2.98
N ASP A 150 -6.70 11.88 2.18
CA ASP A 150 -7.51 11.69 0.98
C ASP A 150 -6.62 10.97 -0.04
N VAL A 151 -7.02 9.78 -0.49
CA VAL A 151 -6.37 9.11 -1.64
C VAL A 151 -6.38 10.02 -2.88
N VAL A 152 -7.23 11.06 -2.89
CA VAL A 152 -7.25 12.12 -3.89
C VAL A 152 -5.97 12.97 -3.92
N GLU A 153 -5.26 13.17 -2.80
CA GLU A 153 -3.95 13.87 -2.84
C GLU A 153 -2.88 13.06 -3.58
N LEU A 154 -3.06 11.75 -3.73
CA LEU A 154 -2.16 10.86 -4.47
C LEU A 154 -2.09 11.19 -5.96
N VAL A 155 -3.21 11.64 -6.55
CA VAL A 155 -3.29 12.07 -7.95
C VAL A 155 -2.46 13.35 -8.20
N ARG A 156 -2.16 14.12 -7.16
CA ARG A 156 -1.35 15.35 -7.28
C ARG A 156 0.16 15.13 -7.20
N VAL A 157 0.60 13.93 -6.77
CA VAL A 157 2.03 13.62 -6.54
C VAL A 157 2.57 12.58 -7.53
N ALA A 158 1.68 11.87 -8.24
CA ALA A 158 2.01 10.94 -9.32
C ALA A 158 2.29 11.64 -10.65
#